data_AF-A0A2H4SV42-F1
#
_entry.id   AF-A0A2H4SV42-F1
#
_cell.length_a   1.000
_cell.length_b   1.000
_cell.length_c   1.000
_cell.angle_alpha   90.00
_cell.angle_beta   90.00
_cell.angle_gamma   90.00
#
_symmetry.space_group_name_H-M   'P 1'
#
loop_
_entity.id
_entity.type
_entity.pdbx_description
1 polymer ?
#
loop_
_entity_poly.entity_id
_entity_poly.type
_entity_poly.pdbx_seq_one_letter_code
_entity_poly.pdbx_strand_id
1 'polypeptide(L)'
;MTFPEGEFPIRNRASGRVLDVQYASTDSGTSVIAWEFKGDEDSSNQRWRFEDNHLINVNSGLALTFNCLDPESLATQEERNGSEGQRFEYEDGTIRLADRDDLVVGEWEGDVKIVVRDENDNARRWDF
;
A
#
# COMPACT_ATOMS: atom_id res chain seq x y z
N MET A 1 -5.49 -0.36 16.04
CA MET A 1 -4.00 -0.44 15.99
C MET A 1 -3.54 0.52 14.91
N THR A 2 -2.38 1.17 15.05
CA THR A 2 -1.79 2.04 14.01
C THR A 2 -0.75 1.27 13.18
N PHE A 3 -0.18 1.91 12.15
CA PHE A 3 1.00 1.35 11.48
C PHE A 3 2.16 1.11 12.47
N PRO A 4 3.00 0.08 12.27
CA PRO A 4 4.19 -0.15 13.08
C PRO A 4 5.23 0.97 12.92
N GLU A 5 6.12 1.09 13.91
CA GLU A 5 7.33 1.90 13.76
C GLU A 5 8.40 1.13 12.96
N GLY A 6 9.23 1.86 12.21
CA GLY A 6 10.31 1.29 11.42
C GLY A 6 9.86 0.72 10.06
N GLU A 7 10.64 -0.23 9.56
CA GLU A 7 10.43 -0.87 8.24
C GLU A 7 9.66 -2.18 8.41
N PHE A 8 8.56 -2.35 7.67
CA PHE A 8 7.72 -3.53 7.76
C PHE A 8 7.18 -3.95 6.38
N PRO A 9 6.95 -5.25 6.15
CA PRO A 9 6.14 -5.69 5.02
C PRO A 9 4.66 -5.39 5.28
N ILE A 10 3.87 -5.24 4.23
CA ILE A 10 2.42 -5.07 4.32
C ILE A 10 1.77 -6.26 3.64
N ARG A 11 1.26 -7.22 4.41
CA ARG A 11 0.79 -8.53 3.94
C ARG A 11 -0.72 -8.58 3.82
N ASN A 12 -1.23 -8.89 2.64
CA ASN A 12 -2.66 -9.08 2.42
C ASN A 12 -3.17 -10.35 3.13
N ARG A 13 -4.33 -10.27 3.80
CA ARG A 13 -4.92 -11.40 4.55
C ARG A 13 -5.50 -12.48 3.66
N ALA A 14 -5.98 -12.16 2.46
CA ALA A 14 -6.57 -13.14 1.56
C ALA A 14 -5.51 -13.95 0.81
N SER A 15 -4.52 -13.27 0.21
CA SER A 15 -3.52 -13.94 -0.64
C SER A 15 -2.23 -14.30 0.10
N GLY A 16 -1.95 -13.66 1.24
CA GLY A 16 -0.67 -13.79 1.95
C GLY A 16 0.51 -13.11 1.24
N ARG A 17 0.28 -12.46 0.10
CA ARG A 17 1.25 -11.64 -0.65
C ARG A 17 1.49 -10.30 0.05
N VAL A 18 2.56 -9.62 -0.32
CA VAL A 18 2.94 -8.33 0.24
C VAL A 18 2.92 -7.21 -0.79
N LEU A 19 2.71 -5.98 -0.31
CA LEU A 19 2.82 -4.77 -1.11
C LEU A 19 4.24 -4.60 -1.65
N ASP A 20 4.38 -4.55 -2.97
CA ASP A 20 5.65 -4.63 -3.71
C ASP A 20 5.68 -3.53 -4.80
N VAL A 21 6.76 -2.75 -4.83
CA VAL A 21 7.04 -1.88 -5.99
C VAL A 21 7.60 -2.72 -7.13
N GLN A 22 6.88 -2.73 -8.26
CA GLN A 22 7.15 -3.62 -9.38
C GLN A 22 8.60 -3.48 -9.87
N TYR A 23 9.25 -4.62 -10.09
CA TYR A 23 10.64 -4.74 -10.54
C TYR A 23 11.68 -4.04 -9.64
N ALA A 24 11.32 -3.69 -8.39
CA ALA A 24 12.15 -2.88 -7.51
C ALA A 24 12.58 -1.54 -8.14
N SER A 25 11.76 -1.00 -9.05
CA SER A 25 12.03 0.28 -9.69
C SER A 25 12.07 1.42 -8.67
N THR A 26 12.90 2.42 -8.93
CA THR A 26 12.95 3.66 -8.16
C THR A 26 12.26 4.82 -8.86
N ASP A 27 11.62 4.56 -10.01
CA ASP A 27 11.01 5.60 -10.83
C ASP A 27 9.59 5.95 -10.36
N SER A 28 9.28 7.24 -10.36
CA SER A 28 7.92 7.78 -10.17
C SER A 28 6.98 7.24 -11.24
N GLY A 29 5.75 6.92 -10.86
CA GLY A 29 4.74 6.31 -11.72
C GLY A 29 4.86 4.79 -11.87
N THR A 30 5.85 4.14 -11.25
CA THR A 30 5.93 2.67 -11.26
C THR A 30 4.74 2.09 -10.49
N SER A 31 4.11 1.05 -11.05
CA SER A 31 3.04 0.31 -10.40
C SER A 31 3.46 -0.28 -9.06
N VAL A 32 2.56 -0.19 -8.08
CA VAL A 32 2.64 -0.96 -6.83
C VAL A 32 1.68 -2.14 -6.97
N ILE A 33 2.18 -3.35 -6.75
CA ILE A 33 1.47 -4.61 -6.92
C ILE A 33 1.52 -5.40 -5.62
N ALA A 34 0.84 -6.54 -5.57
CA ALA A 34 1.05 -7.54 -4.54
C ALA A 34 1.82 -8.73 -5.09
N TRP A 35 2.89 -9.11 -4.38
CA TRP A 35 3.77 -10.20 -4.81
C TRP A 35 4.13 -11.13 -3.66
N GLU A 36 4.65 -12.31 -4.00
CA GLU A 36 5.17 -13.24 -2.99
C GLU A 36 6.28 -12.58 -2.16
N PHE A 37 6.20 -12.72 -0.84
CA PHE A 37 7.19 -12.14 0.07
C PHE A 37 8.55 -12.81 -0.13
N LYS A 38 9.56 -12.01 -0.45
CA LYS A 38 10.92 -12.47 -0.77
C LYS A 38 11.79 -12.79 0.45
N GLY A 39 11.35 -12.43 1.66
CA GLY A 39 12.12 -12.63 2.89
C GLY A 39 12.94 -11.41 3.29
N ASP A 40 14.08 -11.61 3.92
CA ASP A 40 14.93 -10.52 4.44
C ASP A 40 16.02 -10.06 3.46
N GLU A 41 16.32 -10.86 2.43
CA GLU A 41 17.32 -10.53 1.41
C GLU A 41 16.65 -9.98 0.15
N ASP A 42 17.23 -8.92 -0.44
CA ASP A 42 16.79 -8.28 -1.68
C ASP A 42 15.27 -7.95 -1.75
N SER A 43 14.69 -7.58 -0.61
CA SER A 43 13.25 -7.31 -0.46
C SER A 43 12.92 -5.87 -0.05
N SER A 44 13.87 -4.93 -0.19
CA SER A 44 13.65 -3.51 0.14
C SER A 44 12.45 -2.89 -0.57
N ASN A 45 12.13 -3.32 -1.79
CA ASN A 45 10.95 -2.88 -2.55
C ASN A 45 9.62 -3.43 -1.99
N GLN A 46 9.67 -4.37 -1.04
CA GLN A 46 8.54 -4.94 -0.29
C GLN A 46 8.47 -4.44 1.16
N ARG A 47 9.39 -3.53 1.54
CA ARG A 47 9.43 -2.91 2.86
C ARG A 47 8.93 -1.48 2.76
N TRP A 48 8.14 -1.10 3.74
CA TRP A 48 7.51 0.20 3.83
C TRP A 48 7.78 0.80 5.20
N ARG A 49 7.83 2.12 5.27
CA ARG A 49 7.80 2.88 6.51
C ARG A 49 6.63 3.86 6.47
N PHE A 50 6.04 4.14 7.63
CA PHE A 50 4.96 5.10 7.73
C PHE A 50 5.46 6.40 8.37
N GLU A 51 5.42 7.51 7.61
CA GLU A 51 5.94 8.81 8.03
C GLU A 51 5.03 9.93 7.50
N ASP A 52 4.63 10.86 8.37
CA ASP A 52 3.79 12.02 8.02
C ASP A 52 2.51 11.65 7.24
N ASN A 53 1.83 10.57 7.64
CA ASN A 53 0.67 9.98 6.94
C ASN A 53 0.95 9.32 5.58
N HIS A 54 2.22 9.12 5.20
CA HIS A 54 2.58 8.49 3.94
C HIS A 54 3.19 7.10 4.17
N LEU A 55 2.83 6.14 3.33
CA LEU A 55 3.53 4.87 3.19
C LEU A 55 4.66 5.04 2.19
N ILE A 56 5.90 5.02 2.68
CA ILE A 56 7.11 5.24 1.88
C ILE A 56 7.82 3.92 1.63
N ASN A 57 8.08 3.62 0.37
CA ASN A 57 8.84 2.45 0.00
C ASN A 57 10.31 2.62 0.41
N VAL A 58 10.89 1.62 1.06
CA VAL A 58 12.27 1.70 1.58
C VAL A 58 13.31 1.74 0.45
N ASN A 59 13.04 1.07 -0.68
CA ASN A 59 13.98 1.02 -1.80
C ASN A 59 14.06 2.34 -2.58
N SER A 60 12.91 2.93 -2.90
CA SER A 60 12.84 4.12 -3.76
C SER A 60 12.76 5.44 -2.99
N GLY A 61 12.26 5.42 -1.74
CA GLY A 61 11.90 6.63 -1.01
C GLY A 61 10.61 7.31 -1.49
N LEU A 62 9.89 6.71 -2.46
CA LEU A 62 8.64 7.23 -3.00
C LEU A 62 7.42 6.74 -2.21
N ALA A 63 6.33 7.50 -2.29
CA ALA A 63 5.09 7.23 -1.56
C ALA A 63 4.13 6.37 -2.38
N LEU A 64 3.44 5.42 -1.72
CA LEU A 64 2.26 4.78 -2.28
C LEU A 64 1.24 5.86 -2.69
N THR A 65 0.75 5.77 -3.92
CA THR A 65 -0.08 6.82 -4.52
C THR A 65 -1.24 6.23 -5.30
N PHE A 66 -2.44 6.75 -5.05
CA PHE A 66 -3.59 6.60 -5.92
C PHE A 66 -3.83 7.91 -6.67
N ASN A 67 -3.45 7.94 -7.95
CA ASN A 67 -3.62 9.13 -8.81
C ASN A 67 -5.09 9.42 -9.15
N CYS A 68 -5.97 8.43 -9.01
CA CYS A 68 -7.42 8.55 -9.12
C CYS A 68 -8.07 7.87 -7.90
N LEU A 69 -9.16 8.46 -7.38
CA LEU A 69 -9.87 7.96 -6.21
C LEU A 69 -11.22 7.32 -6.56
N ASP A 70 -11.48 7.08 -7.86
CA ASP A 70 -12.58 6.22 -8.27
C ASP A 70 -12.26 4.77 -7.89
N PRO A 71 -13.22 4.00 -7.32
CA PRO A 71 -12.99 2.59 -7.01
C PRO A 71 -12.43 1.81 -8.20
N GLU A 72 -11.55 0.85 -7.89
CA GLU A 72 -10.75 0.06 -8.83
C GLU A 72 -9.53 0.78 -9.44
N SER A 73 -9.27 2.04 -9.08
CA SER A 73 -8.04 2.73 -9.51
C SER A 73 -6.79 2.08 -8.92
N LEU A 74 -5.80 1.81 -9.77
CA LEU A 74 -4.56 1.11 -9.43
C LEU A 74 -3.55 2.02 -8.70
N ALA A 75 -2.71 1.39 -7.88
CA ALA A 75 -1.65 2.05 -7.14
C ALA A 75 -0.36 2.26 -7.97
N THR A 76 0.30 3.39 -7.75
CA THR A 76 1.67 3.67 -8.19
C THR A 76 2.52 4.13 -7.01
N GLN A 77 3.83 4.28 -7.22
CA GLN A 77 4.68 5.08 -6.34
C GLN A 77 4.97 6.43 -6.98
N GLU A 78 4.97 7.51 -6.21
CA GLU A 78 5.29 8.85 -6.69
C GLU A 78 6.06 9.66 -5.63
N GLU A 79 6.67 10.76 -6.06
CA GLU A 79 7.13 11.80 -5.13
C GLU A 79 5.96 12.30 -4.27
N ARG A 80 6.25 12.66 -3.00
CA ARG A 80 5.22 13.26 -2.13
C ARG A 80 4.71 14.56 -2.77
N ASN A 81 3.41 14.63 -3.03
CA ASN A 81 2.79 15.74 -3.77
C ASN A 81 1.63 16.40 -3.01
N GLY A 82 1.33 15.95 -1.78
CA GLY A 82 0.28 16.53 -0.94
C GLY A 82 -1.15 16.17 -1.36
N SER A 83 -1.32 15.24 -2.30
CA SER A 83 -2.63 14.73 -2.67
C SER A 83 -3.26 13.88 -1.56
N GLU A 84 -4.58 13.77 -1.58
CA GLU A 84 -5.35 12.86 -0.71
C GLU A 84 -4.96 11.39 -0.97
N GLY A 85 -4.65 11.04 -2.23
CA GLY A 85 -4.28 9.70 -2.66
C GLY A 85 -2.94 9.17 -2.13
N GLN A 86 -2.22 9.96 -1.33
CA GLN A 86 -0.96 9.57 -0.67
C GLN A 86 -1.05 9.53 0.85
N ARG A 87 -2.21 9.89 1.43
CA ARG A 87 -2.38 9.98 2.88
C ARG A 87 -3.20 8.81 3.39
N PHE A 88 -2.63 8.04 4.31
CA PHE A 88 -3.23 6.81 4.80
C PHE A 88 -3.35 6.76 6.31
N GLU A 89 -4.36 6.04 6.77
CA GLU A 89 -4.53 5.61 8.14
C GLU A 89 -4.70 4.08 8.17
N TYR A 90 -4.34 3.46 9.28
CA TYR A 90 -4.57 2.04 9.50
C TYR A 90 -5.49 1.85 10.70
N GLU A 91 -6.58 1.12 10.50
CA GLU A 91 -7.52 0.75 11.55
C GLU A 91 -8.11 -0.63 11.24
N ASP A 92 -8.15 -1.49 12.25
CA ASP A 92 -8.78 -2.82 12.21
C ASP A 92 -8.45 -3.67 10.98
N GLY A 93 -7.19 -3.66 10.55
CA GLY A 93 -6.74 -4.43 9.39
C GLY A 93 -6.93 -3.73 8.05
N THR A 94 -7.49 -2.52 8.00
CA THR A 94 -7.70 -1.78 6.75
C THR A 94 -6.72 -0.62 6.63
N ILE A 95 -6.20 -0.41 5.43
CA ILE A 95 -5.43 0.79 5.07
C ILE A 95 -6.40 1.72 4.35
N ARG A 96 -6.79 2.81 4.99
CA ARG A 96 -7.80 3.76 4.53
C ARG A 96 -7.15 5.05 4.06
N LEU A 97 -7.74 5.74 3.09
CA LEU A 97 -7.35 7.12 2.80
C LEU A 97 -7.68 8.03 3.98
N ALA A 98 -6.74 8.83 4.47
CA ALA A 98 -6.96 9.65 5.66
C ALA A 98 -8.18 10.59 5.48
N ASP A 99 -8.30 11.18 4.29
CA ASP A 99 -9.32 12.17 3.95
C ASP A 99 -10.67 11.57 3.50
N ARG A 100 -10.81 10.24 3.45
CA ARG A 100 -12.01 9.54 2.97
C ARG A 100 -12.32 8.33 3.84
N ASP A 101 -13.51 8.27 4.44
CA ASP A 101 -13.90 7.18 5.34
C ASP A 101 -14.37 5.91 4.59
N ASP A 102 -14.72 6.05 3.32
CA ASP A 102 -15.34 5.04 2.47
C ASP A 102 -14.36 4.22 1.62
N LEU A 103 -13.10 4.67 1.48
CA LEU A 103 -12.13 4.09 0.55
C LEU A 103 -10.92 3.47 1.26
N VAL A 104 -10.62 2.22 0.91
CA VAL A 104 -9.53 1.43 1.47
C VAL A 104 -8.70 0.76 0.36
N VAL A 105 -7.47 0.41 0.70
CA VAL A 105 -6.57 -0.36 -0.18
C VAL A 105 -6.97 -1.83 -0.14
N GLY A 106 -7.16 -2.43 -1.31
CA GLY A 106 -7.40 -3.87 -1.45
C GLY A 106 -6.57 -4.48 -2.56
N GLU A 107 -6.59 -5.80 -2.62
CA GLU A 107 -5.80 -6.62 -3.54
C GLU A 107 -6.64 -7.72 -4.18
N TRP A 108 -6.56 -7.83 -5.51
CA TRP A 108 -7.13 -8.95 -6.26
C TRP A 108 -6.19 -9.33 -7.39
N GLU A 109 -5.85 -10.62 -7.48
CA GLU A 109 -5.03 -11.17 -8.55
C GLU A 109 -3.65 -10.48 -8.72
N GLY A 110 -3.12 -9.88 -7.65
CA GLY A 110 -1.87 -9.11 -7.67
C GLY A 110 -2.05 -7.61 -7.89
N ASP A 111 -3.23 -7.16 -8.31
CA ASP A 111 -3.51 -5.73 -8.47
C ASP A 111 -3.83 -5.09 -7.13
N VAL A 112 -3.07 -4.04 -6.79
CA VAL A 112 -3.33 -3.19 -5.63
C VAL A 112 -4.13 -1.99 -6.09
N LYS A 113 -5.31 -1.80 -5.48
CA LYS A 113 -6.29 -0.82 -5.91
C LYS A 113 -7.02 -0.19 -4.74
N ILE A 114 -7.54 1.01 -4.96
CA ILE A 114 -8.46 1.65 -4.03
C ILE A 114 -9.87 1.11 -4.28
N VAL A 115 -10.59 0.75 -3.22
CA VAL A 115 -11.93 0.16 -3.30
C VAL A 115 -12.80 0.66 -2.16
N VAL A 116 -14.12 0.48 -2.29
CA VAL A 116 -15.06 0.76 -1.21
C VAL A 116 -14.78 -0.19 -0.03
N ARG A 117 -14.84 0.36 1.19
CA ARG A 117 -14.70 -0.38 2.44
C ARG A 117 -15.74 -1.49 2.54
N ASP A 118 -15.27 -2.70 2.82
CA ASP A 118 -16.08 -3.85 3.22
C ASP A 118 -15.33 -4.60 4.31
N GLU A 119 -15.91 -4.62 5.50
CA GLU A 119 -15.27 -5.19 6.68
C GLU A 119 -15.23 -6.72 6.64
N ASN A 120 -16.01 -7.37 5.80
CA ASN A 120 -16.11 -8.84 5.75
C ASN A 120 -15.19 -9.47 4.70
N ASP A 121 -14.44 -8.66 3.94
CA ASP A 121 -13.56 -9.15 2.87
C ASP A 121 -12.09 -9.05 3.24
N ASN A 122 -11.42 -10.20 3.32
CA ASN A 122 -9.98 -10.27 3.60
C ASN A 122 -9.11 -9.71 2.46
N ALA A 123 -9.62 -9.58 1.25
CA ALA A 123 -8.91 -8.96 0.13
C ALA A 123 -8.62 -7.46 0.40
N ARG A 124 -9.40 -6.83 1.29
CA ARG A 124 -9.24 -5.43 1.74
C ARG A 124 -8.45 -5.30 3.04
N ARG A 125 -7.93 -6.41 3.57
CA ARG A 125 -7.31 -6.45 4.89
C ARG A 125 -5.82 -6.79 4.81
N TRP A 126 -5.03 -6.11 5.63
CA TRP A 126 -3.58 -6.15 5.64
C TRP A 126 -3.06 -6.32 7.07
N ASP A 127 -1.97 -7.04 7.20
CA ASP A 127 -1.20 -7.26 8.43
C ASP A 127 0.28 -6.92 8.21
N PHE A 128 1.07 -6.88 9.28
CA PHE A 128 2.51 -6.53 9.27
C PHE A 128 3.35 -7.63 9.90
#